data_AF-K2RWG0-F1
#
_entry.id   AF-K2RWG0-F1
#
_cell.length_a   1.000
_cell.length_b   1.000
_cell.length_c   1.000
_cell.angle_alpha   90.00
_cell.angle_beta   90.00
_cell.angle_gamma   90.00
#
_symmetry.space_group_name_H-M   'P 1'
#
loop_
_entity.id
_entity.type
_entity.pdbx_description
1 polymer ?
#
loop_
_entity_poly.entity_id
_entity_poly.type
_entity_poly.pdbx_seq_one_letter_code
_entity_poly.pdbx_strand_id
1 'polypeptide(L)'
;MSVTANGMSEALTVALYFLISREIGGSGLFPGNKYFYDSIDDQSYAPSIADMTIWASTTEHCKNEAFNHTNGDVIVWRYFWPELGKYFGLEVSKHTRQKKKEKKKETGVDTVQVPEPSFDKTKEKADAMANEFDLVEWAKDKKPVWEAVVNKYGGKVEAFDWGTWGFFMWATGKSWLTIGSTEKARKFGWSRIDNTYDGWIETFRSLENAGILPRASAIRAASAARN
;
A
#
# COMPACT_ATOMS: atom_id res chain seq x y z
N MET A 1 -21.22 10.88 -19.11
CA MET A 1 -20.25 10.06 -18.36
C MET A 1 -20.31 10.51 -16.91
N SER A 2 -20.77 9.68 -15.98
CA SER A 2 -20.59 10.02 -14.57
C SER A 2 -19.10 9.92 -14.28
N VAL A 3 -18.47 11.04 -13.95
CA VAL A 3 -17.18 11.00 -13.28
C VAL A 3 -17.48 10.37 -11.92
N THR A 4 -17.26 9.07 -11.79
CA THR A 4 -17.19 8.41 -10.50
C THR A 4 -16.02 9.05 -9.78
N ALA A 5 -16.29 9.69 -8.63
CA ALA A 5 -15.22 10.24 -7.81
C ALA A 5 -14.28 9.09 -7.42
N ASN A 6 -13.10 9.03 -8.03
CA ASN A 6 -12.05 8.08 -7.68
C ASN A 6 -10.97 8.84 -6.91
N GLY A 7 -10.85 8.59 -5.61
CA GLY A 7 -9.85 9.27 -4.77
C GLY A 7 -8.40 8.90 -5.08
N MET A 8 -8.11 8.11 -6.13
CA MET A 8 -6.79 7.55 -6.48
C MET A 8 -6.03 7.06 -5.24
N SER A 9 -6.74 6.35 -4.37
CA SER A 9 -6.22 5.94 -3.07
C SER A 9 -5.52 4.59 -3.19
N GLU A 10 -4.19 4.60 -3.07
CA GLU A 10 -3.40 3.37 -2.92
C GLU A 10 -3.81 2.63 -1.65
N ALA A 11 -3.94 3.34 -0.52
CA ALA A 11 -4.31 2.76 0.76
C ALA A 11 -5.60 1.95 0.70
N LEU A 12 -6.68 2.49 0.13
CA LEU A 12 -7.93 1.73 -0.01
C LEU A 12 -7.73 0.47 -0.87
N THR A 13 -7.05 0.62 -2.00
CA THR A 13 -6.81 -0.49 -2.95
C THR A 13 -6.00 -1.62 -2.30
N VAL A 14 -4.96 -1.27 -1.55
CA VAL A 14 -4.09 -2.21 -0.83
C VAL A 14 -4.86 -2.90 0.31
N ALA A 15 -5.67 -2.16 1.07
CA ALA A 15 -6.50 -2.75 2.11
C ALA A 15 -7.48 -3.79 1.53
N LEU A 16 -8.18 -3.46 0.45
CA LEU A 16 -9.05 -4.39 -0.26
C LEU A 16 -8.28 -5.61 -0.74
N TYR A 17 -7.12 -5.42 -1.37
CA TYR A 17 -6.27 -6.51 -1.86
C TYR A 17 -5.88 -7.47 -0.74
N PHE A 18 -5.42 -6.97 0.41
CA PHE A 18 -5.01 -7.81 1.53
C PHE A 18 -6.18 -8.53 2.19
N LEU A 19 -7.31 -7.85 2.39
CA LEU A 19 -8.49 -8.47 2.99
C LEU A 19 -9.07 -9.58 2.11
N ILE A 20 -9.15 -9.36 0.81
CA ILE A 20 -9.58 -10.36 -0.17
C ILE A 20 -8.57 -11.51 -0.21
N SER A 21 -7.27 -11.21 -0.31
CA SER A 21 -6.20 -12.21 -0.31
C SER A 21 -6.27 -13.09 0.94
N ARG A 22 -6.51 -12.50 2.11
CA ARG A 22 -6.72 -13.23 3.36
C ARG A 22 -7.94 -14.15 3.30
N GLU A 23 -9.08 -13.67 2.81
CA GLU A 23 -10.31 -14.47 2.80
C GLU A 23 -10.21 -15.67 1.85
N ILE A 24 -9.47 -15.56 0.74
CA ILE A 24 -9.22 -16.69 -0.18
C ILE A 24 -8.01 -17.57 0.22
N GLY A 25 -7.36 -17.29 1.35
CA GLY A 25 -6.16 -18.01 1.79
C GLY A 25 -4.91 -17.77 0.91
N GLY A 26 -4.88 -16.65 0.19
CA GLY A 26 -3.74 -16.19 -0.60
C GLY A 26 -2.63 -15.56 0.25
N SER A 27 -1.50 -15.25 -0.38
CA SER A 27 -0.27 -14.80 0.29
C SER A 27 0.05 -13.31 0.14
N GLY A 28 -0.88 -12.49 -0.38
CA GLY A 28 -0.70 -11.04 -0.55
C GLY A 28 0.55 -10.66 -1.33
N LEU A 29 0.74 -11.26 -2.51
CA LEU A 29 1.92 -11.00 -3.36
C LEU A 29 2.01 -9.53 -3.75
N PHE A 30 3.23 -8.99 -3.81
CA PHE A 30 3.46 -7.67 -4.36
C PHE A 30 3.19 -7.71 -5.89
N PRO A 31 2.30 -6.84 -6.43
CA PRO A 31 1.90 -6.91 -7.83
C PRO A 31 2.91 -6.30 -8.80
N GLY A 32 3.77 -5.40 -8.31
CA GLY A 32 4.77 -4.70 -9.11
C GLY A 32 5.92 -5.59 -9.57
N ASN A 33 7.06 -4.97 -9.88
CA ASN A 33 8.27 -5.67 -10.30
C ASN A 33 9.34 -5.76 -9.21
N LYS A 34 10.33 -6.62 -9.42
CA LYS A 34 11.45 -6.80 -8.48
C LYS A 34 12.22 -5.51 -8.25
N TYR A 35 12.47 -4.73 -9.30
CA TYR A 35 13.24 -3.50 -9.18
C TYR A 35 12.57 -2.51 -8.24
N PHE A 36 11.27 -2.25 -8.41
CA PHE A 36 10.51 -1.33 -7.57
C PHE A 36 10.31 -1.87 -6.16
N TYR A 37 10.13 -3.18 -6.02
CA TYR A 37 10.05 -3.85 -4.73
C TYR A 37 11.32 -3.61 -3.87
N ASP A 38 12.49 -3.58 -4.50
CA ASP A 38 13.80 -3.37 -3.87
C ASP A 38 14.23 -1.90 -3.80
N SER A 39 13.42 -1.00 -4.37
CA SER A 39 13.74 0.42 -4.51
C SER A 39 13.17 1.26 -3.38
N ILE A 40 13.78 2.43 -3.16
CA ILE A 40 13.17 3.46 -2.32
C ILE A 40 11.97 4.09 -3.03
N ASP A 41 10.97 4.47 -2.26
CA ASP A 41 9.79 5.19 -2.72
C ASP A 41 9.42 6.26 -1.69
N ASP A 42 8.99 7.42 -2.18
CA ASP A 42 8.41 8.47 -1.35
C ASP A 42 6.89 8.48 -1.48
N GLN A 43 6.21 9.03 -0.48
CA GLN A 43 4.76 9.00 -0.39
C GLN A 43 4.25 10.38 0.05
N SER A 44 2.97 10.65 -0.25
CA SER A 44 2.32 11.92 0.08
C SER A 44 1.05 11.67 0.87
N TYR A 45 1.08 11.97 2.17
CA TYR A 45 -0.04 11.79 3.09
C TYR A 45 -1.06 12.93 2.94
N ALA A 46 -2.33 12.59 2.67
CA ALA A 46 -3.35 13.57 2.30
C ALA A 46 -3.56 14.72 3.31
N PRO A 47 -3.61 14.49 4.64
CA PRO A 47 -3.64 15.58 5.62
C PRO A 47 -2.40 16.48 5.58
N SER A 48 -1.22 15.93 5.26
CA SER A 48 0.01 16.71 5.12
C SER A 48 -0.01 17.60 3.87
N ILE A 49 -0.58 17.11 2.76
CA ILE A 49 -0.84 17.92 1.56
C ILE A 49 -1.81 19.05 1.87
N ALA A 50 -2.88 18.77 2.62
CA ALA A 50 -3.86 19.78 3.02
C ALA A 50 -3.20 20.88 3.88
N ASP A 51 -2.40 20.49 4.87
CA ASP A 51 -1.66 21.43 5.70
C ASP A 51 -0.64 22.26 4.89
N MET A 52 0.07 21.64 3.94
CA MET A 52 0.98 22.37 3.05
C MET A 52 0.22 23.34 2.15
N THR A 53 -0.99 23.00 1.71
CA THR A 53 -1.85 23.89 0.92
C THR A 53 -2.30 25.10 1.73
N ILE A 54 -2.70 24.89 2.98
CA ILE A 54 -3.04 25.99 3.91
C ILE A 54 -1.81 26.85 4.15
N TRP A 55 -0.67 26.24 4.50
CA TRP A 55 0.59 26.94 4.73
C TRP A 55 0.99 27.80 3.52
N ALA A 56 1.04 27.22 2.32
CA ALA A 56 1.46 27.93 1.11
C ALA A 56 0.50 29.06 0.73
N SER A 57 -0.81 28.91 0.99
CA SER A 57 -1.83 29.93 0.65
C SER A 57 -1.97 31.04 1.70
N THR A 58 -1.53 30.81 2.94
CA THR A 58 -1.65 31.77 4.05
C THR A 58 -0.34 32.42 4.46
N THR A 59 0.79 31.98 3.89
CA THR A 59 2.13 32.52 4.18
C THR A 59 2.56 33.51 3.09
N GLU A 60 2.75 34.78 3.45
CA GLU A 60 2.99 35.88 2.49
C GLU A 60 4.16 35.61 1.54
N HIS A 61 5.29 35.12 2.03
CA HIS A 61 6.48 34.85 1.21
C HIS A 61 6.37 33.56 0.38
N CYS A 62 5.28 32.80 0.46
CA CYS A 62 5.03 31.63 -0.38
C CYS A 62 4.25 31.96 -1.67
N LYS A 63 3.84 33.21 -1.87
CA LYS A 63 3.10 33.65 -3.06
C LYS A 63 3.91 33.40 -4.34
N ASN A 64 3.21 32.99 -5.40
CA ASN A 64 3.77 32.72 -6.73
C ASN A 64 4.84 31.62 -6.77
N GLU A 65 4.83 30.71 -5.80
CA GLU A 65 5.75 29.58 -5.75
C GLU A 65 5.05 28.25 -6.00
N ALA A 66 5.74 27.34 -6.70
CA ALA A 66 5.37 25.93 -6.76
C ALA A 66 6.22 25.13 -5.76
N PHE A 67 5.56 24.31 -4.93
CA PHE A 67 6.19 23.43 -3.96
C PHE A 67 5.82 21.97 -4.24
N ASN A 68 6.79 21.08 -4.13
CA ASN A 68 6.53 19.64 -4.08
C ASN A 68 6.14 19.24 -2.65
N HIS A 69 5.30 18.21 -2.54
CA HIS A 69 4.98 17.55 -1.28
C HIS A 69 5.44 16.10 -1.29
N THR A 70 6.17 15.71 -0.25
CA THR A 70 6.43 14.32 0.14
C THR A 70 6.39 14.28 1.67
N ASN A 71 6.21 13.10 2.27
CA ASN A 71 6.19 12.93 3.72
C ASN A 71 7.53 13.32 4.38
N GLY A 72 8.62 13.33 3.62
CA GLY A 72 9.95 13.71 4.09
C GLY A 72 10.80 12.54 4.57
N ASP A 73 10.25 11.33 4.62
CA ASP A 73 10.94 10.04 4.72
C ASP A 73 10.83 9.24 3.40
N VAL A 74 11.40 8.03 3.38
CA VAL A 74 11.27 7.07 2.27
C VAL A 74 10.99 5.68 2.83
N ILE A 75 10.31 4.86 2.04
CA ILE A 75 10.11 3.43 2.32
C ILE A 75 10.88 2.58 1.32
N VAL A 76 10.98 1.28 1.59
CA VAL A 76 11.30 0.27 0.58
C VAL A 76 10.20 -0.78 0.65
N TRP A 77 9.52 -1.00 -0.48
CA TRP A 77 8.35 -1.89 -0.57
C TRP A 77 8.61 -3.30 -0.02
N ARG A 78 9.84 -3.80 -0.19
CA ARG A 78 10.33 -5.04 0.44
C ARG A 78 10.03 -5.16 1.93
N TYR A 79 10.35 -4.14 2.71
CA TYR A 79 10.11 -4.14 4.15
C TYR A 79 8.71 -3.64 4.48
N PHE A 80 8.19 -2.71 3.67
CA PHE A 80 6.92 -2.04 3.93
C PHE A 80 5.70 -2.93 3.69
N TRP A 81 5.70 -3.68 2.58
CA TRP A 81 4.56 -4.48 2.14
C TRP A 81 4.14 -5.57 3.15
N PRO A 82 5.08 -6.36 3.73
CA PRO A 82 4.72 -7.31 4.79
C PRO A 82 4.17 -6.65 6.05
N GLU A 83 4.66 -5.47 6.44
CA GLU A 83 4.17 -4.74 7.61
C GLU A 83 2.72 -4.26 7.43
N LEU A 84 2.35 -3.83 6.21
CA LEU A 84 0.96 -3.52 5.89
C LEU A 84 0.08 -4.79 5.91
N GLY A 85 0.58 -5.92 5.42
CA GLY A 85 -0.15 -7.20 5.48
C GLY A 85 -0.45 -7.63 6.91
N LYS A 86 0.54 -7.51 7.82
CA LYS A 86 0.39 -7.80 9.26
C LYS A 86 -0.72 -7.01 9.92
N TYR A 87 -0.92 -5.75 9.54
CA TYR A 87 -2.01 -4.93 10.08
C TYR A 87 -3.39 -5.61 9.91
N PHE A 88 -3.62 -6.24 8.76
CA PHE A 88 -4.83 -7.01 8.43
C PHE A 88 -4.77 -8.49 8.84
N GLY A 89 -3.72 -8.92 9.55
CA GLY A 89 -3.52 -10.31 9.95
C GLY A 89 -3.25 -11.24 8.78
N LEU A 90 -2.63 -10.73 7.70
CA LEU A 90 -2.17 -11.50 6.56
C LEU A 90 -0.65 -11.69 6.64
N GLU A 91 -0.21 -12.94 6.70
CA GLU A 91 1.20 -13.30 6.56
C GLU A 91 1.58 -13.28 5.08
N VAL A 92 2.24 -12.21 4.63
CA VAL A 92 2.79 -12.13 3.27
C VAL A 92 3.88 -13.19 3.13
N SER A 93 3.80 -14.06 2.12
CA SER A 93 4.73 -15.20 2.01
C SER A 93 5.40 -15.36 0.64
N LYS A 94 6.47 -16.16 0.62
CA LYS A 94 7.46 -16.30 -0.47
C LYS A 94 6.94 -17.00 -1.73
N HIS A 95 5.84 -17.75 -1.71
CA HIS A 95 5.55 -18.73 -2.77
C HIS A 95 4.07 -18.85 -3.17
N THR A 96 3.82 -18.76 -4.48
CA THR A 96 2.75 -19.45 -5.20
C THR A 96 3.12 -20.94 -5.35
N ARG A 97 2.60 -21.80 -4.47
CA ARG A 97 2.51 -23.28 -4.63
C ARG A 97 3.79 -24.02 -5.11
N GLN A 98 4.64 -24.45 -4.18
CA GLN A 98 5.05 -25.86 -3.98
C GLN A 98 5.88 -26.00 -2.69
N LYS A 99 5.57 -27.02 -1.87
CA LYS A 99 6.33 -27.38 -0.67
C LYS A 99 7.73 -27.87 -1.07
N LYS A 100 8.78 -27.15 -0.67
CA LYS A 100 10.09 -27.74 -0.39
C LYS A 100 10.56 -27.23 0.97
N LYS A 101 10.75 -28.16 1.91
CA LYS A 101 11.32 -27.89 3.23
C LYS A 101 12.79 -27.52 3.05
N GLU A 102 13.15 -26.26 3.26
CA GLU A 102 14.54 -25.85 3.43
C GLU A 102 14.89 -25.72 4.90
N LYS A 103 16.05 -26.28 5.27
CA LYS A 103 16.57 -26.30 6.63
C LYS A 103 16.99 -24.89 7.05
N LYS A 104 16.39 -24.38 8.13
CA LYS A 104 16.87 -23.17 8.81
C LYS A 104 18.33 -23.37 9.26
N LYS A 105 19.21 -22.47 8.85
CA LYS A 105 20.48 -22.20 9.56
C LYS A 105 20.23 -21.00 10.47
N GLU A 106 20.38 -21.22 11.77
CA GLU A 106 20.36 -20.17 12.78
C GLU A 106 21.71 -19.46 12.80
N THR A 107 21.71 -18.16 12.53
CA THR A 107 22.84 -17.27 12.83
C THR A 107 22.27 -16.07 13.57
N GLY A 108 22.68 -15.93 14.83
CA GLY A 108 22.20 -14.91 15.77
C GLY A 108 22.60 -13.51 15.37
N VAL A 109 21.68 -12.84 14.69
CA VAL A 109 21.34 -11.41 14.75
C VAL A 109 19.84 -11.41 14.50
N ASP A 110 19.02 -10.67 15.27
CA ASP A 110 17.58 -10.49 15.00
C ASP A 110 17.39 -9.74 13.68
N THR A 111 17.68 -10.43 12.58
CA THR A 111 17.45 -9.99 11.23
C THR A 111 15.97 -10.21 10.96
N VAL A 112 15.25 -9.13 10.67
CA VAL A 112 13.87 -9.21 10.20
C VAL A 112 13.88 -10.08 8.95
N GLN A 113 13.41 -11.33 9.06
CA GLN A 113 13.32 -12.23 7.91
C GLN A 113 12.17 -11.77 7.02
N VAL A 114 12.51 -10.99 6.00
CA VAL A 114 11.54 -10.55 4.99
C VAL A 114 11.26 -11.70 4.02
N PRO A 115 9.99 -11.97 3.69
CA PRO A 115 9.62 -12.86 2.60
C PRO A 115 10.23 -12.37 1.27
N GLU A 116 10.97 -13.23 0.56
CA GLU A 116 11.37 -12.97 -0.84
C GLU A 116 10.26 -13.47 -1.78
N PRO A 117 9.55 -12.60 -2.51
CA PRO A 117 8.65 -13.04 -3.58
C PRO A 117 9.46 -13.60 -4.75
N SER A 118 8.88 -14.56 -5.49
CA SER A 118 9.42 -14.93 -6.80
C SER A 118 8.92 -13.92 -7.83
N PHE A 119 9.85 -13.31 -8.56
CA PHE A 119 9.55 -12.49 -9.73
C PHE A 119 9.96 -13.28 -10.98
N ASP A 120 9.01 -13.95 -11.62
CA ASP A 120 9.29 -14.78 -12.80
C ASP A 120 9.28 -13.93 -14.07
N LYS A 121 8.43 -12.91 -14.11
CA LYS A 121 8.25 -12.04 -15.29
C LYS A 121 9.09 -10.77 -15.24
N THR A 122 9.50 -10.32 -14.05
CA THR A 122 9.99 -8.95 -13.85
C THR A 122 11.27 -8.86 -13.01
N LYS A 123 12.35 -9.47 -13.51
CA LYS A 123 13.59 -9.70 -12.73
C LYS A 123 14.57 -8.52 -12.69
N GLU A 124 14.57 -7.65 -13.69
CA GLU A 124 15.59 -6.61 -13.88
C GLU A 124 14.97 -5.23 -14.14
N LYS A 125 15.79 -4.18 -14.05
CA LYS A 125 15.41 -2.83 -14.47
C LYS A 125 15.00 -2.86 -15.94
N ALA A 126 13.92 -2.18 -16.29
CA ALA A 126 13.41 -2.09 -17.66
C ALA A 126 13.19 -0.62 -18.05
N ASP A 127 13.10 -0.35 -19.35
CA ASP A 127 12.75 0.97 -19.88
C ASP A 127 11.22 1.15 -20.02
N ALA A 128 10.45 0.16 -19.56
CA ALA A 128 9.00 0.12 -19.63
C ALA A 128 8.40 -0.37 -18.29
N MET A 129 7.14 -0.03 -18.06
CA MET A 129 6.40 -0.54 -16.91
C MET A 129 6.27 -2.06 -16.98
N ALA A 130 6.45 -2.72 -15.84
CA ALA A 130 6.38 -4.17 -15.72
C ALA A 130 5.77 -4.54 -14.36
N ASN A 131 4.87 -5.53 -14.37
CA ASN A 131 4.20 -6.06 -13.19
C ASN A 131 4.33 -7.59 -13.16
N GLU A 132 4.48 -8.17 -11.98
CA GLU A 132 4.59 -9.62 -11.82
C GLU A 132 3.27 -10.34 -12.14
N PHE A 133 2.16 -9.74 -11.72
CA PHE A 133 0.83 -10.16 -12.13
C PHE A 133 -0.08 -8.96 -12.39
N ASP A 134 -1.10 -9.18 -13.22
CA ASP A 134 -2.09 -8.16 -13.54
C ASP A 134 -3.12 -8.08 -12.41
N LEU A 135 -3.03 -7.02 -11.61
CA LEU A 135 -3.94 -6.80 -10.49
C LEU A 135 -5.36 -6.44 -10.96
N VAL A 136 -5.50 -5.82 -12.13
CA VAL A 136 -6.81 -5.49 -12.71
C VAL A 136 -7.52 -6.76 -13.12
N GLU A 137 -6.82 -7.68 -13.80
CA GLU A 137 -7.39 -8.99 -14.11
C GLU A 137 -7.68 -9.81 -12.86
N TRP A 138 -6.75 -9.81 -11.90
CA TRP A 138 -6.96 -10.52 -10.64
C TRP A 138 -8.23 -10.07 -9.91
N ALA A 139 -8.60 -8.79 -10.01
CA ALA A 139 -9.75 -8.21 -9.31
C ALA A 139 -11.10 -8.53 -9.98
N LYS A 140 -11.17 -8.86 -11.28
CA LYS A 140 -12.44 -8.93 -12.02
C LYS A 140 -13.50 -9.86 -11.40
N ASP A 141 -13.07 -10.95 -10.81
CA ASP A 141 -13.90 -11.99 -10.19
C ASP A 141 -13.93 -11.91 -8.65
N LYS A 142 -13.38 -10.84 -8.05
CA LYS A 142 -13.19 -10.73 -6.59
C LYS A 142 -14.28 -9.96 -5.86
N LYS A 143 -15.21 -9.31 -6.56
CA LYS A 143 -16.33 -8.63 -5.93
C LYS A 143 -17.18 -9.56 -5.03
N PRO A 144 -17.54 -10.79 -5.45
CA PRO A 144 -18.26 -11.71 -4.55
C PRO A 144 -17.46 -12.12 -3.30
N VAL A 145 -16.13 -12.16 -3.39
CA VAL A 145 -15.27 -12.41 -2.23
C VAL A 145 -15.30 -11.23 -1.27
N TRP A 146 -15.24 -10.00 -1.80
CA TRP A 146 -15.37 -8.80 -0.98
C TRP A 146 -16.72 -8.73 -0.27
N GLU A 147 -17.81 -9.07 -0.96
CA GLU A 147 -19.13 -9.17 -0.34
C GLU A 147 -19.14 -10.16 0.84
N ALA A 148 -18.46 -11.31 0.70
CA ALA A 148 -18.31 -12.26 1.80
C ALA A 148 -17.50 -11.68 2.98
N VAL A 149 -16.44 -10.91 2.71
CA VAL A 149 -15.66 -10.19 3.74
C VAL A 149 -16.56 -9.20 4.49
N VAL A 150 -17.32 -8.38 3.76
CA VAL A 150 -18.23 -7.38 4.34
C VAL A 150 -19.32 -8.04 5.18
N ASN A 151 -19.93 -9.12 4.68
CA ASN A 151 -20.94 -9.88 5.41
C ASN A 151 -20.41 -10.45 6.74
N LYS A 152 -19.10 -10.76 6.80
CA LYS A 152 -18.48 -11.39 7.97
C LYS A 152 -17.92 -10.40 8.99
N TYR A 153 -17.39 -9.27 8.53
CA TYR A 153 -16.64 -8.35 9.39
C TYR A 153 -17.15 -6.90 9.37
N GLY A 154 -18.16 -6.59 8.55
CA GLY A 154 -18.65 -5.24 8.28
C GLY A 154 -17.87 -4.52 7.18
N GLY A 155 -18.28 -3.29 6.87
CA GLY A 155 -17.73 -2.48 5.76
C GLY A 155 -18.80 -2.13 4.72
N LYS A 156 -18.37 -1.60 3.58
CA LYS A 156 -19.24 -1.28 2.43
C LYS A 156 -18.90 -2.15 1.22
N VAL A 157 -19.91 -2.75 0.60
CA VAL A 157 -19.71 -3.55 -0.62
C VAL A 157 -19.19 -2.67 -1.76
N GLU A 158 -19.66 -1.42 -1.83
CA GLU A 158 -19.29 -0.42 -2.82
C GLU A 158 -17.82 -0.01 -2.74
N ALA A 159 -17.15 -0.24 -1.61
CA ALA A 159 -15.73 0.06 -1.45
C ALA A 159 -14.88 -0.66 -2.51
N PHE A 160 -15.30 -1.85 -2.96
CA PHE A 160 -14.64 -2.57 -4.04
C PHE A 160 -14.57 -1.77 -5.34
N ASP A 161 -15.64 -1.05 -5.67
CA ASP A 161 -15.75 -0.26 -6.89
C ASP A 161 -14.95 1.06 -6.81
N TRP A 162 -14.56 1.46 -5.59
CA TRP A 162 -13.69 2.62 -5.35
C TRP A 162 -12.20 2.26 -5.37
N GLY A 163 -11.87 0.95 -5.32
CA GLY A 163 -10.51 0.45 -5.48
C GLY A 163 -9.92 0.86 -6.82
N THR A 164 -8.75 1.50 -6.80
CA THR A 164 -8.09 2.01 -8.00
C THR A 164 -7.02 1.02 -8.48
N TRP A 165 -7.45 -0.18 -8.85
CA TRP A 165 -6.60 -1.33 -9.21
C TRP A 165 -5.57 -1.00 -10.31
N GLY A 166 -6.02 -0.35 -11.39
CA GLY A 166 -5.15 0.04 -12.50
C GLY A 166 -4.16 1.14 -12.13
N PHE A 167 -4.55 2.06 -11.25
CA PHE A 167 -3.65 3.09 -10.73
C PHE A 167 -2.55 2.48 -9.85
N PHE A 168 -2.91 1.60 -8.92
CA PHE A 168 -1.92 0.94 -8.07
C PHE A 168 -0.97 0.06 -8.89
N MET A 169 -1.47 -0.67 -9.89
CA MET A 169 -0.65 -1.44 -10.83
C MET A 169 0.28 -0.54 -11.66
N TRP A 170 -0.17 0.64 -12.07
CA TRP A 170 0.67 1.64 -12.74
C TRP A 170 1.76 2.17 -11.80
N ALA A 171 1.40 2.48 -10.54
CA ALA A 171 2.32 3.00 -9.54
C ALA A 171 3.44 2.00 -9.22
N THR A 172 3.09 0.74 -8.93
CA THR A 172 4.05 -0.32 -8.58
C THR A 172 4.76 -0.93 -9.80
N GLY A 173 4.25 -0.66 -11.00
CA GLY A 173 4.79 -1.17 -12.25
C GLY A 173 6.00 -0.40 -12.77
N LYS A 174 6.32 0.76 -12.18
CA LYS A 174 7.48 1.57 -12.56
C LYS A 174 8.76 0.76 -12.37
N SER A 175 9.66 0.80 -13.35
CA SER A 175 10.97 0.14 -13.31
C SER A 175 12.10 1.19 -13.20
N TRP A 176 11.76 2.37 -12.67
CA TRP A 176 12.64 3.50 -12.39
C TRP A 176 12.15 4.22 -11.13
N LEU A 177 13.04 5.00 -10.51
CA LEU A 177 12.72 5.79 -9.33
C LEU A 177 12.03 7.09 -9.73
N THR A 178 11.00 7.46 -8.98
CA THR A 178 10.41 8.81 -9.00
C THR A 178 10.42 9.30 -7.57
N ILE A 179 11.34 10.20 -7.23
CA ILE A 179 11.48 10.74 -5.88
C ILE A 179 11.37 12.27 -5.96
N GLY A 180 10.45 12.82 -5.18
CA GLY A 180 10.28 14.24 -4.96
C GLY A 180 11.22 14.78 -3.88
N SER A 181 11.49 16.07 -3.94
CA SER A 181 12.19 16.80 -2.89
C SER A 181 11.33 17.93 -2.36
N THR A 182 11.14 17.97 -1.04
CA THR A 182 10.47 19.06 -0.31
C THR A 182 11.43 20.18 0.09
N GLU A 183 12.68 20.16 -0.39
CA GLU A 183 13.73 21.08 0.05
C GLU A 183 13.37 22.55 -0.17
N LYS A 184 12.73 22.87 -1.30
CA LYS A 184 12.25 24.23 -1.56
C LYS A 184 11.24 24.68 -0.51
N ALA A 185 10.27 23.84 -0.16
CA ALA A 185 9.30 24.18 0.88
C ALA A 185 9.98 24.37 2.24
N ARG A 186 10.98 23.54 2.56
CA ARG A 186 11.78 23.66 3.80
C ARG A 186 12.52 24.99 3.89
N LYS A 187 13.12 25.45 2.77
CA LYS A 187 13.75 26.79 2.70
C LYS A 187 12.75 27.93 2.93
N PHE A 188 11.48 27.70 2.65
CA PHE A 188 10.39 28.66 2.88
C PHE A 188 9.75 28.49 4.28
N GLY A 189 10.25 27.56 5.11
CA GLY A 189 9.79 27.37 6.48
C GLY A 189 8.82 26.21 6.71
N TRP A 190 8.54 25.38 5.70
CA TRP A 190 7.79 24.14 5.91
C TRP A 190 8.64 23.12 6.67
N SER A 191 8.22 22.74 7.87
CA SER A 191 8.99 21.84 8.75
C SER A 191 8.30 20.52 9.08
N ARG A 192 7.07 20.29 8.62
CA ARG A 192 6.35 19.04 8.88
C ARG A 192 7.03 17.88 8.13
N ILE A 193 7.20 16.78 8.85
CA ILE A 193 7.63 15.47 8.36
C ILE A 193 6.64 14.47 8.93
N ASP A 194 6.21 13.53 8.10
CA ASP A 194 5.29 12.46 8.49
C ASP A 194 6.02 11.13 8.38
N ASN A 195 5.78 10.23 9.34
CA ASN A 195 6.20 8.84 9.17
C ASN A 195 5.25 8.16 8.18
N THR A 196 5.79 7.62 7.09
CA THR A 196 4.96 7.04 6.03
C THR A 196 4.13 5.84 6.52
N TYR A 197 4.68 4.99 7.39
CA TYR A 197 3.90 3.86 7.94
C TYR A 197 2.71 4.34 8.78
N ASP A 198 2.94 5.29 9.68
CA ASP A 198 1.87 5.84 10.51
C ASP A 198 0.80 6.50 9.65
N GLY A 199 1.17 7.24 8.60
CA GLY A 199 0.24 7.83 7.64
C GLY A 199 -0.65 6.78 6.95
N TRP A 200 -0.10 5.63 6.57
CA TRP A 200 -0.87 4.51 6.01
C TRP A 200 -1.82 3.90 7.05
N ILE A 201 -1.35 3.66 8.28
CA ILE A 201 -2.19 3.12 9.36
C ILE A 201 -3.33 4.07 9.73
N GLU A 202 -3.07 5.37 9.84
CA GLU A 202 -4.10 6.37 10.12
C GLU A 202 -5.11 6.50 8.96
N THR A 203 -4.66 6.29 7.72
CA THR A 203 -5.55 6.22 6.56
C THR A 203 -6.47 5.00 6.66
N PHE A 204 -5.94 3.81 6.99
CA PHE A 204 -6.77 2.62 7.22
C PHE A 204 -7.77 2.83 8.34
N ARG A 205 -7.32 3.34 9.50
CA ARG A 205 -8.20 3.64 10.64
C ARG A 205 -9.30 4.63 10.28
N SER A 206 -8.99 5.65 9.47
CA SER A 206 -10.00 6.60 9.00
C SER A 206 -11.07 5.92 8.13
N LEU A 207 -10.66 5.02 7.22
CA LEU A 207 -11.58 4.23 6.40
C LEU A 207 -12.41 3.24 7.24
N GLU A 208 -11.81 2.63 8.27
CA GLU A 208 -12.50 1.76 9.23
C GLU A 208 -13.53 2.54 10.07
N ASN A 209 -13.15 3.72 10.56
CA ASN A 209 -14.03 4.59 11.35
C ASN A 209 -15.21 5.12 10.53
N ALA A 210 -14.99 5.36 9.23
CA ALA A 210 -16.04 5.73 8.28
C ALA A 210 -16.94 4.53 7.86
N GLY A 211 -16.65 3.32 8.35
CA GLY A 211 -17.37 2.10 7.99
C GLY A 211 -17.15 1.65 6.54
N ILE A 212 -16.14 2.17 5.86
CA ILE A 212 -15.77 1.78 4.49
C ILE A 212 -15.09 0.41 4.51
N LEU A 213 -14.12 0.26 5.41
CA LEU A 213 -13.42 -1.00 5.66
C LEU A 213 -13.93 -1.68 6.94
N PRO A 214 -13.89 -3.02 7.02
CA PRO A 214 -14.03 -3.72 8.28
C PRO A 214 -12.91 -3.35 9.25
N ARG A 215 -13.23 -3.25 10.54
CA ARG A 215 -12.23 -2.93 11.58
C ARG A 215 -11.17 -4.03 11.67
N ALA A 216 -9.89 -3.65 11.68
CA ALA A 216 -8.80 -4.61 11.79
C ALA A 216 -8.87 -5.43 13.10
N SER A 217 -9.44 -4.87 14.16
CA SER A 217 -9.68 -5.61 15.42
C SER A 217 -10.69 -6.76 15.26
N ALA A 218 -11.78 -6.56 14.51
CA ALA A 218 -12.78 -7.59 14.24
C ALA A 218 -12.18 -8.73 13.40
N ILE A 219 -11.36 -8.36 12.41
CA ILE A 219 -10.60 -9.28 11.55
C ILE A 219 -9.66 -10.15 12.40
N ARG A 220 -8.85 -9.55 13.28
CA ARG A 220 -7.88 -10.27 14.12
C ARG A 220 -8.56 -11.16 15.17
N ALA A 221 -9.63 -10.69 15.81
CA ALA A 221 -10.39 -11.50 16.78
C ALA A 221 -10.93 -12.80 16.14
N ALA A 222 -11.42 -12.72 14.90
CA ALA A 222 -11.90 -13.90 14.17
C ALA A 222 -10.80 -14.87 13.71
N SER A 223 -9.53 -14.43 13.66
CA SER A 223 -8.38 -15.33 13.46
C SER A 223 -8.04 -16.07 14.76
N ALA A 224 -8.08 -15.37 15.90
CA ALA A 224 -7.78 -15.97 17.20
C ALA A 224 -8.79 -17.05 17.60
N ALA A 225 -10.06 -16.90 17.22
CA ALA A 225 -11.10 -17.91 17.50
C ALA A 225 -11.03 -19.19 16.64
N ARG A 226 -10.16 -19.23 15.62
CA ARG A 226 -9.98 -20.38 14.71
C ARG A 226 -8.75 -21.24 15.04
N ASN A 227 -7.93 -20.81 15.99
CA ASN A 227 -6.74 -21.50 16.48
C ASN A 227 -7.00 -22.07 17.88
#